data_AF-A0A800J424-F1
#
_entry.id   AF-A0A800J424-F1
#
_cell.length_a   1.000
_cell.length_b   1.000
_cell.length_c   1.000
_cell.angle_alpha   90.00
_cell.angle_beta   90.00
_cell.angle_gamma   90.00
#
_symmetry.space_group_name_H-M   'P 1'
#
loop_
_entity.id
_entity.type
_entity.pdbx_description
1 polymer ?
#
loop_
_entity_poly.entity_id
_entity_poly.type
_entity_poly.pdbx_seq_one_letter_code
_entity_poly.pdbx_strand_id
1 'polypeptide(L)' 'MSDRSVQYVSTEAGEVTAVLVPIELWREIGVKLATSPPAPSHPLLLGKMRERLLKSRKRAGGTSLDDVLRQFGLDRQT' A
#
# COMPACT_ATOMS: atom_id res chain seq x y z
N MET A 1 18.31 -3.59 22.03
CA MET A 1 17.72 -2.33 21.58
C MET A 1 18.49 -1.92 20.33
N SER A 2 17.96 -2.26 19.15
CA SER A 2 18.65 -2.00 17.89
C SER A 2 18.57 -0.51 17.57
N ASP A 3 19.74 0.07 17.32
CA ASP A 3 19.94 1.48 17.04
C ASP A 3 19.02 1.94 15.90
N ARG A 4 17.99 2.74 16.22
CA ARG A 4 17.04 3.33 15.26
C ARG A 4 17.58 4.66 14.73
N SER A 5 18.89 4.75 14.54
CA SER A 5 19.54 5.99 14.14
C SER A 5 19.12 6.37 12.71
N VAL A 6 18.53 7.55 12.59
CA VAL A 6 18.17 8.16 11.31
C VAL A 6 19.34 9.04 10.89
N GLN A 7 19.78 8.91 9.64
CA GLN A 7 20.86 9.73 9.11
C GLN A 7 20.32 10.73 8.09
N TYR A 8 20.77 11.98 8.23
CA TYR A 8 20.43 13.06 7.31
C TYR A 8 21.58 13.27 6.33
N VAL A 9 21.26 13.36 5.05
CA VAL A 9 22.20 13.63 3.97
C VAL A 9 22.02 15.08 3.56
N SER A 10 23.10 15.86 3.67
CA SER A 10 23.13 17.27 3.29
C SER A 10 24.04 17.52 2.10
N THR A 11 23.73 18.57 1.35
CA THR A 11 24.61 19.15 0.32
C THR A 11 25.80 19.86 0.97
N GLU A 12 26.80 20.23 0.16
CA GLU A 12 27.94 21.03 0.63
C GLU A 12 27.54 22.38 1.24
N ALA A 13 26.37 22.93 0.85
CA ALA A 13 25.82 24.15 1.44
C ALA A 13 25.12 23.91 2.81
N GLY A 14 25.06 22.67 3.29
CA GLY A 14 24.41 22.28 4.54
C GLY A 14 22.92 21.94 4.41
N GLU A 15 22.31 22.15 3.24
CA GLU A 15 20.90 21.86 2.99
C GLU A 15 20.63 20.36 2.94
N VAL A 16 19.67 19.88 3.73
CA VAL A 16 19.28 18.46 3.80
C VAL A 16 18.50 18.06 2.55
N THR A 17 18.98 17.06 1.82
CA THR A 17 18.36 16.57 0.57
C THR A 17 17.77 15.19 0.68
N ALA A 18 18.28 14.35 1.59
CA ALA A 18 17.75 13.01 1.78
C ALA A 18 17.87 12.55 3.24
N VAL A 19 17.09 11.53 3.57
CA VAL A 19 17.11 10.91 4.89
C VAL A 19 17.20 9.40 4.72
N LEU A 20 18.21 8.80 5.34
CA LEU A 20 18.42 7.37 5.40
C LEU A 20 17.81 6.86 6.71
N VAL A 21 16.87 5.93 6.57
CA VAL A 21 16.14 5.33 7.70
C VAL A 21 16.31 3.81 7.68
N PRO A 22 16.36 3.16 8.86
CA PRO A 22 16.27 1.71 8.95
C PRO A 22 14.97 1.19 8.32
N ILE A 23 15.03 0.03 7.67
CA ILE A 23 13.89 -0.51 6.91
C ILE A 23 12.69 -0.81 7.79
N GLU A 24 12.92 -1.17 9.06
CA GLU A 24 11.88 -1.39 10.06
C GLU A 24 11.14 -0.08 10.37
N LEU A 25 11.87 1.02 10.53
CA LEU A 25 11.29 2.34 10.76
C LEU A 25 10.52 2.84 9.53
N TRP A 26 11.03 2.59 8.32
CA TRP A 26 10.31 2.91 7.08
C TRP A 26 9.00 2.14 6.97
N ARG A 27 9.00 0.84 7.32
CA ARG A 27 7.78 0.02 7.33
C ARG A 27 6.76 0.52 8.35
N GLU A 28 7.20 0.91 9.56
CA GLU A 28 6.32 1.51 10.58
C GLU A 28 5.72 2.84 10.09
N ILE A 29 6.51 3.70 9.46
CA ILE A 29 6.04 4.97 8.87
C ILE A 29 5.06 4.71 7.72
N GLY A 30 5.36 3.76 6.83
CA GLY A 30 4.47 3.38 5.73
C GLY A 30 3.13 2.85 6.21
N VAL A 31 3.12 2.04 7.28
CA VAL A 31 1.89 1.56 7.93
C VAL A 31 1.11 2.72 8.55
N LYS A 32 1.77 3.63 9.28
CA LYS A 32 1.13 4.82 9.88
C LYS A 32 0.59 5.79 8.82
N LEU A 33 1.29 5.98 7.70
CA LEU A 33 0.81 6.79 6.57
C LEU A 33 -0.34 6.13 5.83
N ALA A 34 -0.37 4.79 5.76
CA ALA A 34 -1.47 4.04 5.19
C ALA A 34 -2.71 3.98 6.11
N THR A 35 -2.54 4.14 7.42
CA THR A 35 -3.63 4.11 8.43
C THR A 35 -4.06 5.49 8.91
N SER A 36 -3.24 6.52 8.72
CA SER A 36 -3.62 7.93 8.82
C SER A 36 -4.34 8.35 7.52
N PRO A 37 -5.33 9.26 7.53
CA PRO A 37 -6.03 9.66 6.32
C PRO A 37 -4.99 10.23 5.34
N PRO A 38 -4.83 9.64 4.14
CA PRO A 38 -3.64 9.87 3.34
C PRO A 38 -3.77 11.17 2.56
N ALA A 39 -2.68 11.93 2.50
CA ALA A 39 -2.41 12.77 1.34
C ALA A 39 -2.33 11.86 0.09
N PRO A 40 -2.94 12.26 -1.05
CA PRO A 40 -3.52 11.33 -2.00
C PRO A 40 -2.51 10.91 -3.08
N SER A 41 -1.87 9.76 -2.91
CA SER A 41 -1.06 9.16 -3.99
C SER A 41 -1.29 7.67 -4.21
N HIS A 42 -2.28 7.06 -3.55
CA HIS A 42 -2.73 5.71 -3.85
C HIS A 42 -4.18 5.68 -4.35
N PRO A 43 -4.45 5.12 -5.56
CA PRO A 43 -5.80 4.94 -6.11
C PRO A 43 -6.72 4.10 -5.21
N LEU A 44 -6.14 3.35 -4.27
CA LEU A 44 -6.84 2.55 -3.27
C LEU A 44 -7.51 3.41 -2.18
N LEU A 45 -7.12 4.68 -2.00
CA LEU A 45 -7.53 5.48 -0.83
C LEU A 45 -8.52 6.62 -1.12
N LEU A 46 -8.86 6.87 -2.39
CA LEU A 46 -9.84 7.90 -2.75
C LEU A 46 -11.26 7.34 -2.77
N GLY A 47 -12.25 8.19 -2.48
CA GLY A 47 -13.68 7.85 -2.31
C GLY A 47 -14.30 6.93 -3.36
N LYS A 48 -13.70 6.84 -4.55
CA LYS A 48 -14.04 5.84 -5.58
C LYS A 48 -13.92 4.38 -5.10
N MET A 49 -12.95 4.05 -4.23
CA MET A 49 -12.85 2.69 -3.69
C MET A 49 -13.98 2.39 -2.69
N ARG A 50 -14.29 3.36 -1.83
CA ARG A 50 -15.45 3.28 -0.93
C ARG A 50 -16.75 3.09 -1.71
N GLU A 51 -16.95 3.86 -2.79
CA GLU A 51 -18.10 3.69 -3.68
C GLU A 51 -18.11 2.31 -4.36
N ARG A 52 -16.96 1.82 -4.84
CA ARG A 52 -16.85 0.48 -5.46
C ARG A 52 -17.22 -0.62 -4.47
N LEU A 53 -16.79 -0.53 -3.22
CA LEU A 53 -17.11 -1.48 -2.16
C LEU A 53 -18.59 -1.43 -1.76
N LEU A 54 -19.17 -0.23 -1.65
CA LEU A 54 -20.60 -0.07 -1.40
C LEU A 54 -21.45 -0.61 -2.55
N LYS A 55 -21.00 -0.42 -3.80
CA LYS A 55 -21.64 -0.99 -5.00
C LYS A 55 -21.49 -2.51 -5.06
N SER A 56 -20.34 -3.08 -4.71
CA SER A 56 -20.13 -4.53 -4.72
C SER A 56 -20.96 -5.24 -3.65
N ARG A 57 -21.16 -4.62 -2.47
CA ARG A 57 -22.02 -5.16 -1.41
C ARG A 57 -23.47 -5.37 -1.85
N LYS A 58 -23.96 -4.58 -2.82
CA LYS A 58 -25.32 -4.68 -3.36
C LYS A 58 -25.44 -5.70 -4.51
N ARG A 59 -24.35 -6.36 -4.92
CA ARG A 59 -24.40 -7.35 -6.01
C ARG A 59 -24.85 -8.69 -5.45
N ALA A 60 -25.90 -9.26 -6.04
CA ALA A 60 -26.41 -10.61 -5.74
C ALA A 60 -25.79 -11.70 -6.64
N GLY A 61 -24.86 -11.33 -7.53
CA GLY A 61 -24.18 -12.24 -8.45
C GLY A 61 -22.67 -12.05 -8.44
N GLY A 62 -21.96 -13.00 -9.03
CA GLY A 62 -20.52 -13.02 -9.15
C GLY A 62 -20.06 -14.25 -9.94
N THR A 63 -18.79 -14.28 -10.30
CA THR A 63 -18.16 -15.45 -10.92
C THR A 63 -17.56 -16.30 -9.80
N SER A 64 -17.72 -17.63 -9.88
CA SER A 64 -17.11 -18.52 -8.89
C SER A 64 -15.59 -18.39 -8.93
N LEU A 65 -14.91 -18.64 -7.80
CA LEU A 65 -13.45 -18.57 -7.75
C LEU A 65 -12.82 -19.53 -8.77
N ASP A 66 -13.40 -20.72 -8.94
CA ASP A 66 -12.89 -21.73 -9.87
C ASP A 66 -13.02 -21.28 -11.34
N ASP A 67 -14.14 -20.65 -11.71
CA ASP A 67 -14.33 -20.10 -13.06
C ASP A 67 -13.36 -18.94 -13.35
N VAL A 68 -13.09 -18.10 -12.33
CA VAL A 68 -12.08 -17.05 -12.44
C VAL A 68 -10.69 -17.67 -12.61
N LEU A 69 -10.31 -18.63 -11.75
CA LEU A 69 -9.01 -19.28 -11.83
C LEU A 69 -8.78 -19.92 -13.22
N ARG A 70 -9.79 -20.59 -13.77
CA ARG A 70 -9.75 -21.14 -15.14
C ARG A 70 -9.62 -20.07 -16.21
N GLN A 71 -10.38 -18.97 -16.11
CA GLN A 71 -10.29 -17.86 -17.05
C GLN A 71 -8.88 -17.24 -17.07
N PHE A 72 -8.21 -17.19 -15.92
CA PHE A 72 -6.88 -16.61 -15.76
C PHE A 72 -5.74 -17.64 -15.90
N GLY A 73 -6.04 -18.91 -16.20
CA GLY A 73 -5.03 -19.98 -16.32
C GLY A 73 -4.27 -20.26 -15.01
N LEU A 74 -4.92 -20.00 -13.88
CA LEU A 74 -4.42 -20.20 -12.52
C LEU A 74 -5.07 -21.41 -11.84
N ASP A 75 -5.85 -22.19 -12.59
CA ASP A 75 -6.33 -23.48 -12.12
C ASP A 75 -5.13 -24.39 -11.85
N ARG A 76 -5.01 -24.87 -10.62
CA ARG A 76 -3.92 -25.77 -10.23
C ARG A 76 -4.00 -27.01 -11.11
N GLN A 77 -3.10 -27.11 -12.09
CA GLN A 77 -2.79 -28.38 -12.72
C GLN A 77 -2.32 -29.33 -11.62
N THR A 78 -3.07 -30.41 -11.43
CA THR A 78 -2.66 -31.54 -10.58
C THR A 78 -1.89 -32.52 -11.45
#